data_AF-A0A956CQQ8-F1
#
_entry.id   AF-A0A956CQQ8-F1
#
_cell.length_a   1.000
_cell.length_b   1.000
_cell.length_c   1.000
_cell.angle_alpha   90.00
_cell.angle_beta   90.00
_cell.angle_gamma   90.00
#
_symmetry.space_group_name_H-M   'P 1'
#
loop_
_entity.id
_entity.type
_entity.pdbx_description
1 polymer ?
#
loop_
_entity_poly.entity_id
_entity_poly.type
_entity_poly.pdbx_seq_one_letter_code
_entity_poly.pdbx_strand_id
1 'polypeptide(L)'
;MELEQNSAHAKKKSLPLADDHAPSNAATDVDAALRDFERAERARLGLEDREHWVETMANAAVAKSEKTQITVLLGGLTKLQDTFVESALGGLGYSVLALDCPDEEAFRTGKEFGNRGQCNPTYFTVGNLVKFLIHLRDVKGLSTEEVIRKYVFLTAGACGPCRFGMYTTEYRKALRDAGFDGF
;
A
#
# COMPACT_ATOMS: atom_id res chain seq x y z
N MET A 1 71.50 19.28 -7.98
CA MET A 1 71.64 18.06 -8.77
C MET A 1 70.27 17.43 -8.80
N GLU A 2 69.61 17.62 -9.94
CA GLU A 2 68.30 17.04 -10.28
C GLU A 2 68.32 15.53 -10.08
N LEU A 3 67.16 14.94 -9.78
CA LEU A 3 66.76 13.61 -10.24
C LEU A 3 65.23 13.45 -10.04
N GLU A 4 64.55 13.87 -11.10
CA GLU A 4 63.28 13.42 -11.69
C GLU A 4 62.28 12.61 -10.84
N GLN A 5 61.09 13.22 -10.70
CA GLN A 5 59.83 12.54 -10.42
C GLN A 5 59.46 11.64 -11.60
N ASN A 6 59.49 10.31 -11.43
CA ASN A 6 58.95 9.38 -12.42
C ASN A 6 57.58 8.85 -11.97
N SER A 7 56.55 9.67 -12.15
CA SER A 7 55.15 9.25 -12.02
C SER A 7 54.69 8.62 -13.33
N ALA A 8 54.84 7.30 -13.46
CA ALA A 8 54.25 6.54 -14.54
C ALA A 8 52.74 6.38 -14.31
N HIS A 9 51.97 7.44 -14.55
CA HIS A 9 50.52 7.32 -14.72
C HIS A 9 50.24 6.67 -16.07
N ALA A 10 50.02 5.35 -16.06
CA ALA A 10 49.58 4.61 -17.23
C ALA A 10 48.33 5.28 -17.84
N LYS A 11 48.44 5.69 -19.11
CA LYS A 11 47.34 6.25 -19.90
C LYS A 11 46.18 5.26 -19.84
N LYS A 12 45.06 5.65 -19.21
CA LYS A 12 43.83 4.85 -19.21
C LYS A 12 43.41 4.66 -20.67
N LYS A 13 43.53 3.43 -21.20
CA LYS A 13 42.94 3.07 -22.50
C LYS A 13 41.43 3.19 -22.36
N SER A 14 40.83 4.16 -23.03
CA SER A 14 39.38 4.17 -23.21
C SER A 14 39.01 2.96 -24.06
N LEU A 15 38.01 2.21 -23.62
CA LEU A 15 37.42 1.16 -24.43
C LEU A 15 36.77 1.84 -25.65
N PRO A 16 36.93 1.28 -26.86
CA PRO A 16 36.21 1.79 -28.03
C PRO A 16 34.73 1.52 -27.81
N LEU A 17 34.02 2.53 -27.34
CA LEU A 17 32.57 2.60 -27.49
C LEU A 17 32.32 2.82 -28.98
N ALA A 18 31.28 2.18 -29.51
CA ALA A 18 31.00 2.11 -30.93
C ALA A 18 31.17 3.46 -31.66
N ASP A 19 32.13 3.47 -32.59
CA ASP A 19 32.34 4.33 -33.76
C ASP A 19 32.48 5.85 -33.61
N ASP A 20 33.75 6.30 -33.48
CA ASP A 20 34.20 7.68 -33.76
C ASP A 20 34.22 8.04 -35.27
N HIS A 21 33.75 7.14 -36.15
CA HIS A 21 33.76 7.33 -37.62
C HIS A 21 32.47 6.89 -38.33
N ALA A 22 31.34 6.80 -37.64
CA ALA A 22 30.07 6.71 -38.36
C ALA A 22 29.87 7.99 -39.20
N PRO A 23 29.37 7.89 -40.45
CA PRO A 23 28.85 9.08 -41.14
C PRO A 23 27.86 9.75 -40.19
N SER A 24 27.71 11.08 -40.26
CA SER A 24 26.63 11.77 -39.57
C SER A 24 25.29 11.31 -40.16
N ASN A 25 24.90 10.07 -39.88
CA ASN A 25 23.55 9.60 -39.97
C ASN A 25 22.81 10.58 -39.11
N ALA A 26 22.01 11.41 -39.78
CA ALA A 26 21.10 12.37 -39.20
C ALA A 26 20.70 11.87 -37.83
N ALA A 27 20.94 12.65 -36.78
CA ALA A 27 20.56 12.30 -35.43
C ALA A 27 19.07 11.98 -35.44
N THR A 28 18.74 10.72 -35.73
CA THR A 28 17.38 10.23 -35.74
C THR A 28 16.98 10.41 -34.32
N ASP A 29 15.96 11.23 -34.08
CA ASP A 29 15.38 11.34 -32.76
C ASP A 29 14.81 9.96 -32.44
N VAL A 30 15.64 9.14 -31.79
CA VAL A 30 15.34 7.76 -31.43
C VAL A 30 14.10 7.74 -30.54
N ASP A 31 13.95 8.75 -29.68
CA ASP A 31 12.78 8.88 -28.83
C ASP A 31 11.53 9.19 -29.66
N ALA A 32 11.62 9.98 -30.73
CA ALA A 32 10.50 10.19 -31.66
C ALA A 32 10.12 8.89 -32.40
N ALA A 33 11.09 8.17 -32.93
CA ALA A 33 10.86 6.90 -33.60
C ALA A 33 10.23 5.85 -32.66
N LEU A 34 10.67 5.80 -31.39
CA LEU A 34 10.10 4.95 -30.35
C LEU A 34 8.66 5.34 -30.00
N ARG A 35 8.37 6.64 -29.85
CA ARG A 35 6.99 7.14 -29.61
C ARG A 35 6.06 6.80 -30.78
N ASP A 36 6.54 6.88 -32.02
CA ASP A 36 5.75 6.56 -33.21
C ASP A 36 5.45 5.07 -33.31
N PHE A 37 6.47 4.24 -33.03
CA PHE A 37 6.31 2.79 -32.93
C PHE A 37 5.33 2.40 -31.81
N GLU A 38 5.44 3.00 -30.63
CA GLU A 38 4.53 2.77 -29.51
C GLU A 38 3.08 3.10 -29.91
N ARG A 39 2.83 4.27 -30.52
CA ARG A 39 1.47 4.65 -30.97
C ARG A 39 0.90 3.67 -31.99
N ALA A 40 1.71 3.27 -32.98
CA ALA A 40 1.29 2.31 -34.00
C ALA A 40 0.96 0.93 -33.40
N GLU A 41 1.79 0.46 -32.47
CA GLU A 41 1.62 -0.84 -31.82
C GLU A 41 0.44 -0.84 -30.84
N ARG A 42 0.24 0.24 -30.07
CA ARG A 42 -0.96 0.43 -29.22
C ARG A 42 -2.23 0.38 -30.05
N ALA A 43 -2.26 1.05 -31.21
CA ALA A 43 -3.38 0.99 -32.13
C ALA A 43 -3.61 -0.42 -32.69
N ARG A 44 -2.53 -1.12 -33.10
CA ARG A 44 -2.58 -2.50 -33.62
C ARG A 44 -3.12 -3.50 -32.59
N LEU A 45 -2.71 -3.34 -31.33
CA LEU A 45 -3.11 -4.20 -30.22
C LEU A 45 -4.45 -3.81 -29.58
N GLY A 46 -5.06 -2.70 -30.02
CA GLY A 46 -6.28 -2.17 -29.40
C GLY A 46 -6.08 -1.73 -27.94
N LEU A 47 -4.85 -1.31 -27.59
CA LEU A 47 -4.51 -0.80 -26.27
C LEU A 47 -4.94 0.67 -26.18
N GLU A 48 -6.22 0.87 -25.89
CA GLU A 48 -6.77 2.17 -25.53
C GLU A 48 -6.18 2.64 -24.19
N ASP A 49 -6.02 3.96 -24.04
CA ASP A 49 -5.75 4.54 -22.73
C ASP A 49 -6.97 4.29 -21.85
N ARG A 50 -6.81 3.39 -20.88
CA ARG A 50 -7.83 3.09 -19.89
C ARG A 50 -7.45 3.78 -18.59
N GLU A 51 -8.43 4.42 -17.97
CA GLU A 51 -8.27 4.83 -16.58
C GLU A 51 -8.21 3.55 -15.72
N HIS A 52 -7.02 3.23 -15.26
CA HIS A 52 -6.82 2.22 -14.25
C HIS A 52 -7.19 2.80 -12.89
N TRP A 53 -7.85 2.00 -12.06
CA TRP A 53 -8.04 2.38 -10.67
C TRP A 53 -6.67 2.54 -9.99
N VAL A 54 -6.46 3.69 -9.37
CA VAL A 54 -5.27 3.98 -8.57
C VAL A 54 -5.71 4.21 -7.13
N GLU A 55 -4.98 3.61 -6.20
CA GLU A 55 -5.20 3.84 -4.77
C GLU A 55 -4.79 5.26 -4.37
N THR A 56 -5.76 6.09 -4.02
CA THR A 56 -5.54 7.48 -3.59
C THR A 56 -5.33 7.62 -2.09
N MET A 57 -5.70 6.60 -1.29
CA MET A 57 -5.54 6.58 0.17
C MET A 57 -4.17 6.06 0.63
N ALA A 58 -3.23 5.82 -0.28
CA ALA A 58 -1.89 5.31 0.06
C ALA A 58 -1.07 6.28 0.93
N ASN A 59 -1.43 7.57 0.95
CA ASN A 59 -0.69 8.64 1.61
C ASN A 59 -1.37 9.19 2.87
N ALA A 60 -2.33 8.46 3.46
CA ALA A 60 -2.95 8.88 4.71
C ALA A 60 -1.88 9.00 5.82
N ALA A 61 -1.78 10.19 6.43
CA ALA A 61 -0.81 10.49 7.47
C ALA A 61 -1.55 10.97 8.72
N VAL A 62 -1.15 10.46 9.88
CA VAL A 62 -1.62 10.94 11.18
C VAL A 62 -0.58 11.90 11.74
N ALA A 63 -0.97 13.14 11.99
CA ALA A 63 -0.08 14.11 12.61
C ALA A 63 0.14 13.76 14.09
N LYS A 64 1.32 14.10 14.63
CA LYS A 64 1.64 13.87 16.06
C LYS A 64 0.63 14.54 17.00
N SER A 65 0.06 15.68 16.60
CA SER A 65 -0.97 16.41 17.35
C SER A 65 -2.31 15.67 17.41
N GLU A 66 -2.61 14.81 16.45
CA GLU A 66 -3.87 14.05 16.37
C GLU A 66 -3.82 12.75 17.17
N LYS A 67 -2.63 12.36 17.67
CA LYS A 67 -2.39 11.12 18.42
C LYS A 67 -3.35 10.89 19.59
N THR A 68 -3.78 11.94 20.29
CA THR A 68 -4.71 11.83 21.42
C THR A 68 -6.18 11.86 21.01
N GLN A 69 -6.47 12.21 19.75
CA GLN A 69 -7.81 12.30 19.20
C GLN A 69 -8.23 11.04 18.44
N ILE A 70 -7.26 10.24 18.01
CA ILE A 70 -7.48 8.97 17.33
C ILE A 70 -7.32 7.77 18.28
N THR A 71 -8.04 6.71 17.98
CA THR A 71 -7.91 5.39 18.58
C THR A 71 -7.38 4.41 17.54
N VAL A 72 -6.25 3.79 17.83
CA VAL A 72 -5.66 2.74 16.99
C VAL A 72 -6.35 1.42 17.32
N LEU A 73 -7.08 0.87 16.37
CA LEU A 73 -7.65 -0.46 16.44
C LEU A 73 -6.59 -1.48 16.00
N LEU A 74 -6.34 -2.48 16.84
CA LEU A 74 -5.41 -3.57 16.54
C LEU A 74 -6.19 -4.87 16.28
N GLY A 75 -5.76 -5.63 15.28
CA GLY A 75 -6.29 -6.97 15.08
C GLY A 75 -5.59 -7.74 13.96
N GLY A 76 -5.81 -9.05 13.95
CA GLY A 76 -5.27 -9.95 12.93
C GLY A 76 -3.97 -10.66 13.34
N LEU A 77 -3.48 -10.41 14.55
CA LEU A 77 -2.46 -11.24 15.18
C LEU A 77 -3.12 -12.24 16.15
N THR A 78 -2.30 -13.01 16.87
CA THR A 78 -2.82 -13.80 17.98
C THR A 78 -3.22 -12.87 19.14
N LYS A 79 -4.20 -13.29 19.96
CA LYS A 79 -4.71 -12.48 21.10
C LYS A 79 -3.60 -11.95 22.00
N LEU A 80 -2.60 -12.79 22.32
CA LEU A 80 -1.47 -12.39 23.15
C LEU A 80 -0.61 -11.30 22.48
N GLN A 81 -0.40 -11.39 21.17
CA GLN A 81 0.36 -10.40 20.42
C GLN A 81 -0.40 -9.08 20.31
N ASP A 82 -1.70 -9.11 20.03
CA ASP A 82 -2.51 -7.89 19.97
C ASP A 82 -2.54 -7.17 21.34
N THR A 83 -2.76 -7.91 22.44
CA THR A 83 -2.71 -7.34 23.81
C THR A 83 -1.32 -6.81 24.17
N PHE A 84 -0.25 -7.48 23.74
CA PHE A 84 1.11 -7.00 23.96
C PHE A 84 1.36 -5.67 23.23
N VAL A 85 0.96 -5.56 21.96
CA VAL A 85 1.12 -4.33 21.17
C VAL A 85 0.24 -3.21 21.73
N GLU A 86 -1.00 -3.50 22.13
CA GLU A 86 -1.89 -2.55 22.82
C GLU A 86 -1.23 -1.99 24.08
N SER A 87 -0.69 -2.86 24.94
CA SER A 87 -0.01 -2.46 26.18
C SER A 87 1.24 -1.63 25.91
N ALA A 88 2.05 -2.04 24.92
CA ALA A 88 3.28 -1.35 24.56
C ALA A 88 3.02 0.06 24.00
N LEU A 89 2.09 0.20 23.07
CA LEU A 89 1.71 1.50 22.50
C LEU A 89 0.96 2.37 23.51
N GLY A 90 0.14 1.77 24.37
CA GLY A 90 -0.51 2.44 25.49
C GLY A 90 0.50 3.05 26.47
N GLY A 91 1.59 2.33 26.78
CA GLY A 91 2.69 2.85 27.59
C GLY A 91 3.42 4.05 26.96
N LEU A 92 3.33 4.21 25.64
CA LEU A 92 3.83 5.38 24.90
C LEU A 92 2.79 6.51 24.79
N GLY A 93 1.60 6.36 25.37
CA GLY A 93 0.53 7.36 25.39
C GLY A 93 -0.34 7.39 24.13
N TYR A 94 -0.37 6.32 23.33
CA TYR A 94 -1.37 6.17 22.26
C TYR A 94 -2.69 5.65 22.84
N SER A 95 -3.83 6.08 22.31
CA SER A 95 -5.09 5.38 22.52
C SER A 95 -5.14 4.18 21.58
N VAL A 96 -5.14 2.98 22.13
CA VAL A 96 -5.09 1.74 21.36
C VAL A 96 -6.10 0.77 21.93
N LEU A 97 -6.77 0.01 21.07
CA LEU A 97 -7.73 -1.01 21.43
C LEU A 97 -7.46 -2.28 20.62
N ALA A 98 -7.12 -3.38 21.28
CA ALA A 98 -7.12 -4.68 20.65
C ALA A 98 -8.55 -5.17 20.43
N LEU A 99 -8.91 -5.49 19.19
CA LEU A 99 -10.20 -6.07 18.86
C LEU A 99 -10.30 -7.50 19.42
N ASP A 100 -11.53 -7.91 19.73
CA ASP A 100 -11.79 -9.27 20.18
C ASP A 100 -11.43 -10.31 19.12
N CYS A 101 -11.25 -11.56 19.55
CA CYS A 101 -11.00 -12.67 18.64
C CYS A 101 -12.18 -12.81 17.65
N PRO A 102 -11.93 -12.81 16.33
CA PRO A 102 -12.99 -12.94 15.34
C PRO A 102 -13.84 -14.20 15.56
N ASP A 103 -15.16 -14.04 15.49
CA ASP A 103 -16.13 -15.12 15.63
C ASP A 103 -16.84 -15.43 14.30
N GLU A 104 -17.86 -16.30 14.35
CA GLU A 104 -18.63 -16.65 13.16
C GLU A 104 -19.37 -15.47 12.54
N GLU A 105 -19.77 -14.50 13.35
CA GLU A 105 -20.43 -13.29 12.87
C GLU A 105 -19.43 -12.44 12.08
N ALA A 106 -18.21 -12.25 12.60
CA ALA A 106 -17.12 -11.63 11.85
C ALA A 106 -16.90 -12.32 10.50
N PHE A 107 -16.88 -13.66 10.46
CA PHE A 107 -16.77 -14.38 9.19
C PHE A 107 -17.92 -14.10 8.22
N ARG A 108 -19.16 -14.09 8.70
CA ARG A 108 -20.34 -13.80 7.87
C ARG A 108 -20.29 -12.37 7.32
N THR A 109 -19.97 -11.39 8.15
CA THR A 109 -19.76 -9.99 7.77
C THR A 109 -18.65 -9.86 6.74
N GLY A 110 -17.51 -10.54 6.95
CA GLY A 110 -16.41 -10.53 6.00
C GLY A 110 -16.79 -11.12 4.64
N LYS A 111 -17.66 -12.14 4.61
CA LYS A 111 -18.19 -12.70 3.36
C LYS A 111 -19.21 -11.79 2.66
N GLU A 112 -19.98 -11.05 3.44
CA GLU A 112 -20.99 -10.11 2.93
C GLU A 112 -20.33 -8.91 2.24
N PHE A 113 -19.35 -8.28 2.89
CA PHE A 113 -18.70 -7.07 2.38
C PHE A 113 -17.39 -7.33 1.64
N GLY A 114 -16.73 -8.48 1.85
CA GLY A 114 -15.47 -8.82 1.19
C GLY A 114 -15.64 -9.29 -0.26
N ASN A 115 -14.51 -9.47 -0.96
CA ASN A 115 -14.52 -10.11 -2.27
C ASN A 115 -14.65 -11.64 -2.14
N ARG A 116 -15.33 -12.26 -3.10
CA ARG A 116 -15.40 -13.72 -3.18
C ARG A 116 -14.04 -14.25 -3.63
N GLY A 117 -13.56 -15.31 -2.96
CA GLY A 117 -12.29 -15.96 -3.30
C GLY A 117 -11.08 -15.46 -2.51
N GLN A 118 -11.28 -14.66 -1.48
CA GLN A 118 -10.24 -14.40 -0.48
C GLN A 118 -10.00 -15.61 0.42
N CYS A 119 -8.82 -15.67 1.03
CA CYS A 119 -8.51 -16.73 2.00
C CYS A 119 -9.30 -16.52 3.29
N ASN A 120 -9.55 -17.61 4.01
CA ASN A 120 -10.36 -17.58 5.23
C ASN A 120 -9.91 -16.53 6.26
N PRO A 121 -8.59 -16.34 6.53
CA PRO A 121 -8.17 -15.33 7.50
C PRO A 121 -8.65 -13.93 7.13
N THR A 122 -8.66 -13.54 5.85
CA THR A 122 -9.19 -12.23 5.42
C THR A 122 -10.63 -12.03 5.86
N TYR A 123 -11.50 -13.02 5.65
CA TYR A 123 -12.92 -12.89 6.03
C TYR A 123 -13.09 -12.67 7.53
N PHE A 124 -12.32 -13.38 8.36
CA PHE A 124 -12.37 -13.18 9.80
C PHE A 124 -11.82 -11.80 10.20
N THR A 125 -10.66 -11.41 9.68
CA THR A 125 -9.99 -10.20 10.15
C THR A 125 -10.65 -8.92 9.65
N VAL A 126 -10.99 -8.83 8.35
CA VAL A 126 -11.74 -7.67 7.82
C VAL A 126 -13.16 -7.64 8.37
N GLY A 127 -13.79 -8.81 8.49
CA GLY A 127 -15.15 -8.91 8.99
C GLY A 127 -15.26 -8.50 10.45
N ASN A 128 -14.25 -8.80 11.27
CA ASN A 128 -14.21 -8.36 12.67
C ASN A 128 -14.07 -6.84 12.78
N LEU A 129 -13.24 -6.22 11.93
CA LEU A 129 -13.14 -4.77 11.84
C LEU A 129 -14.49 -4.16 11.42
N VAL A 130 -15.08 -4.63 10.32
CA VAL A 130 -16.36 -4.10 9.82
C VAL A 130 -17.47 -4.27 10.86
N LYS A 131 -17.57 -5.44 11.49
CA LYS A 131 -18.51 -5.70 12.60
C LYS A 131 -18.34 -4.69 13.74
N PHE A 132 -17.10 -4.41 14.14
CA PHE A 132 -16.83 -3.43 15.18
C PHE A 132 -17.23 -2.00 14.77
N LEU A 133 -16.92 -1.59 13.54
CA LEU A 133 -17.31 -0.25 13.05
C LEU A 133 -18.83 -0.10 12.92
N ILE A 134 -19.53 -1.14 12.46
CA ILE A 134 -21.00 -1.19 12.45
C ILE A 134 -21.55 -1.04 13.88
N HIS A 135 -20.95 -1.70 14.87
CA HIS A 135 -21.36 -1.54 16.27
C HIS A 135 -21.18 -0.09 16.76
N LEU A 136 -20.08 0.58 16.40
CA LEU A 136 -19.88 1.99 16.73
C LEU A 136 -20.95 2.89 16.10
N ARG A 137 -21.30 2.65 14.83
CA ARG A 137 -22.30 3.43 14.11
C ARG A 137 -23.71 3.19 14.64
N ASP A 138 -24.13 1.93 14.68
CA ASP A 138 -25.54 1.56 14.83
C ASP A 138 -25.95 1.39 16.30
N VAL A 139 -24.99 1.06 17.20
CA VAL A 139 -25.28 0.84 18.63
C VAL A 139 -24.74 1.97 19.50
N LYS A 140 -23.53 2.48 19.21
CA LYS A 140 -22.96 3.62 19.97
C LYS A 140 -23.39 4.98 19.40
N GLY A 141 -23.99 5.02 18.22
CA GLY A 141 -24.57 6.22 17.63
C GLY A 141 -23.53 7.21 17.07
N LEU A 142 -22.30 6.76 16.79
CA LEU A 142 -21.31 7.60 16.13
C LEU A 142 -21.67 7.75 14.64
N SER A 143 -21.50 8.95 14.07
CA SER A 143 -21.63 9.08 12.62
C SER A 143 -20.48 8.36 11.91
N THR A 144 -20.69 7.93 10.66
CA THR A 144 -19.64 7.31 9.84
C THR A 144 -18.41 8.23 9.72
N GLU A 145 -18.62 9.53 9.53
CA GLU A 145 -17.54 10.53 9.44
C GLU A 145 -16.76 10.65 10.74
N GLU A 146 -17.43 10.53 11.90
CA GLU A 146 -16.75 10.48 13.18
C GLU A 146 -15.92 9.22 13.34
N VAL A 147 -16.44 8.06 12.89
CA VAL A 147 -15.71 6.78 12.92
C VAL A 147 -14.45 6.89 12.06
N ILE A 148 -14.58 7.35 10.82
CA ILE A 148 -13.44 7.53 9.89
C ILE A 148 -12.39 8.48 10.48
N ARG A 149 -12.82 9.59 11.11
CA ARG A 149 -11.90 10.57 11.67
C ARG A 149 -11.20 10.08 12.95
N LYS A 150 -11.89 9.31 13.79
CA LYS A 150 -11.43 8.96 15.15
C LYS A 150 -10.73 7.61 15.22
N TYR A 151 -10.85 6.74 14.22
CA TYR A 151 -10.31 5.38 14.31
C TYR A 151 -9.38 5.08 13.14
N VAL A 152 -8.27 4.41 13.44
CA VAL A 152 -7.30 3.91 12.45
C VAL A 152 -7.06 2.44 12.74
N PHE A 153 -7.06 1.59 11.71
CA PHE A 153 -6.78 0.18 11.89
C PHE A 153 -5.32 -0.16 11.59
N LEU A 154 -4.66 -0.83 12.53
CA LEU A 154 -3.29 -1.30 12.43
C LEU A 154 -3.28 -2.83 12.46
N THR A 155 -2.68 -3.44 11.43
CA THR A 155 -2.55 -4.89 11.30
C THR A 155 -1.25 -5.27 10.60
N ALA A 156 -0.96 -6.56 10.57
CA ALA A 156 0.16 -7.08 9.80
C ALA A 156 -0.11 -6.94 8.29
N GLY A 157 0.95 -6.60 7.54
CA GLY A 157 0.95 -6.58 6.08
C GLY A 157 2.11 -7.39 5.52
N ALA A 158 2.03 -7.74 4.25
CA ALA A 158 3.11 -8.39 3.51
C ALA A 158 3.20 -7.84 2.09
N CYS A 159 4.35 -8.04 1.43
CA CYS A 159 4.58 -7.63 0.04
C CYS A 159 4.78 -8.83 -0.90
N GLY A 160 4.28 -10.01 -0.52
CA GLY A 160 4.43 -11.26 -1.28
C GLY A 160 3.26 -11.56 -2.22
N PRO A 161 3.41 -12.52 -3.15
CA PRO A 161 2.38 -12.88 -4.14
C PRO A 161 1.16 -13.60 -3.54
N CYS A 162 1.14 -13.82 -2.23
CA CYS A 162 0.00 -14.38 -1.52
C CYS A 162 -1.17 -13.37 -1.51
N ARG A 163 -2.40 -13.87 -1.27
CA ARG A 163 -3.57 -13.03 -0.98
C ARG A 163 -3.30 -12.05 0.16
N PHE A 164 -2.39 -12.38 1.08
CA PHE A 164 -2.00 -11.49 2.17
C PHE A 164 -1.44 -10.14 1.69
N GLY A 165 -0.71 -10.11 0.56
CA GLY A 165 -0.21 -8.87 -0.03
C GLY A 165 -1.30 -7.95 -0.57
N MET A 166 -2.52 -8.47 -0.74
CA MET A 166 -3.69 -7.71 -1.19
C MET A 166 -4.63 -7.34 -0.04
N TYR A 167 -4.33 -7.67 1.23
CA TYR A 167 -5.28 -7.41 2.32
C TYR A 167 -5.65 -5.93 2.42
N THR A 168 -4.71 -5.02 2.25
CA THR A 168 -5.00 -3.57 2.32
C THR A 168 -6.07 -3.15 1.31
N THR A 169 -5.96 -3.59 0.05
CA THR A 169 -6.95 -3.26 -1.00
C THR A 169 -8.29 -3.95 -0.73
N GLU A 170 -8.27 -5.19 -0.25
CA GLU A 170 -9.49 -5.94 0.08
C GLU A 170 -10.23 -5.36 1.29
N TYR A 171 -9.49 -4.85 2.28
CA TYR A 171 -10.07 -4.22 3.45
C TYR A 171 -10.77 -2.92 3.07
N ARG A 172 -10.10 -2.06 2.28
CA ARG A 172 -10.71 -0.81 1.79
C ARG A 172 -11.95 -1.06 0.97
N LYS A 173 -11.94 -2.07 0.11
CA LYS A 173 -13.12 -2.51 -0.64
C LYS A 173 -14.26 -2.88 0.32
N ALA A 174 -13.98 -3.72 1.32
CA ALA A 174 -15.01 -4.16 2.26
C ALA A 174 -15.54 -3.01 3.14
N LEU A 175 -14.67 -2.10 3.57
CA LEU A 175 -15.03 -0.92 4.33
C LEU A 175 -15.92 0.03 3.52
N ARG A 176 -15.56 0.29 2.26
CA ARG A 176 -16.41 1.06 1.33
C ARG A 176 -17.78 0.44 1.17
N ASP A 177 -17.85 -0.87 0.90
CA ASP A 177 -19.12 -1.58 0.72
C ASP A 177 -19.96 -1.61 2.00
N ALA A 178 -19.34 -1.56 3.19
CA ALA A 178 -20.00 -1.46 4.48
C ALA A 178 -20.44 -0.03 4.85
N GLY A 179 -20.16 0.95 3.97
CA GLY A 179 -20.52 2.35 4.16
C GLY A 179 -19.49 3.18 4.93
N PHE A 180 -18.24 2.72 5.04
CA PHE A 180 -17.11 3.42 5.65
C PHE A 180 -16.06 3.83 4.60
N ASP A 181 -16.51 4.36 3.46
CA ASP A 181 -15.60 4.84 2.42
C ASP A 181 -14.75 6.01 2.94
N GLY A 182 -13.43 5.91 2.77
CA GLY A 182 -12.47 6.87 3.33
C GLY A 182 -11.87 6.50 4.69
N PHE A 183 -12.21 5.33 5.26
CA PHE A 183 -11.48 4.72 6.38
C PHE A 183 -10.13 4.14 5.93
#